data_AF-Q55GP1-F1
#
_entry.id   AF-Q55GP1-F1
#
_cell.length_a   1.000
_cell.length_b   1.000
_cell.length_c   1.000
_cell.angle_alpha   90.00
_cell.angle_beta   90.00
_cell.angle_gamma   90.00
#
_symmetry.space_group_name_H-M   'P 1'
#
loop_
_entity.id
_entity.type
_entity.pdbx_description
1 polymer ?
#
loop_
_entity_poly.entity_id
_entity_poly.type
_entity_poly.pdbx_seq_one_letter_code
_entity_poly.pdbx_strand_id
1 'polypeptide(L)'
;MYSINTLLCNNFGDVKSILQNDTFRILSCYDSERDQRIGYDDALLFFQDSGTLDPQTDVDHLFGEDHSKVLTYIEIFNYIFDQLKRNIFILHRDFLVFLKNNEDNVDDIVSFKDLEDYVKGKQVRAHVNPRIASLNLILEINGNDDSFKCSIEKIRVYITGKLLEYDLKVKNDIDKEITKEVHNKSSIERIGNPVQ
;
A
#
# COMPACT_ATOMS: atom_id res chain seq x y z
N MET A 1 -10.73 -29.87 -5.60
CA MET A 1 -9.99 -29.04 -6.57
C MET A 1 -10.91 -27.88 -6.91
N TYR A 2 -10.73 -26.74 -6.24
CA TYR A 2 -11.54 -25.54 -6.50
C TYR A 2 -10.81 -24.77 -7.61
N SER A 3 -11.42 -24.67 -8.79
CA SER A 3 -10.93 -23.80 -9.85
C SER A 3 -11.20 -22.36 -9.44
N ILE A 4 -10.15 -21.65 -9.04
CA ILE A 4 -10.20 -20.20 -8.94
C ILE A 4 -10.33 -19.67 -10.37
N ASN A 5 -11.40 -18.91 -10.60
CA ASN A 5 -11.62 -18.19 -11.85
C ASN A 5 -10.42 -17.27 -12.09
N THR A 6 -9.53 -17.66 -13.02
CA THR A 6 -8.47 -16.82 -13.58
C THR A 6 -9.07 -15.77 -14.53
N LEU A 7 -10.00 -14.98 -14.02
CA LEU A 7 -10.32 -13.69 -14.60
C LEU A 7 -9.34 -12.70 -13.98
N LEU A 8 -8.43 -12.19 -14.81
CA LEU A 8 -7.60 -11.01 -14.59
C LEU A 8 -8.28 -10.06 -13.58
N CYS A 9 -7.80 -10.00 -12.34
CA CYS A 9 -8.27 -9.01 -11.37
C CYS A 9 -7.77 -7.63 -11.81
N ASN A 10 -8.42 -7.05 -12.80
CA ASN A 10 -8.13 -5.69 -13.28
C ASN A 10 -8.94 -4.64 -12.51
N ASN A 11 -9.67 -5.02 -11.46
CA ASN A 11 -10.40 -4.07 -10.63
C ASN A 11 -9.85 -4.05 -9.19
N PHE A 12 -9.54 -2.84 -8.72
CA PHE A 12 -9.08 -2.54 -7.35
C PHE A 12 -9.95 -3.19 -6.26
N GLY A 13 -11.26 -3.37 -6.53
CA GLY A 13 -12.18 -4.05 -5.62
C GLY A 13 -11.84 -5.52 -5.35
N ASP A 14 -11.34 -6.25 -6.34
CA ASP A 14 -11.00 -7.66 -6.21
C ASP A 14 -9.71 -7.84 -5.39
N VAL A 15 -8.69 -7.03 -5.71
CA VAL A 15 -7.43 -7.01 -4.94
C VAL A 15 -7.72 -6.68 -3.48
N LYS A 16 -8.51 -5.63 -3.21
CA LYS A 16 -8.90 -5.27 -1.83
C LYS A 16 -9.60 -6.43 -1.11
N SER A 17 -10.51 -7.12 -1.77
CA SER A 17 -11.27 -8.24 -1.17
C SER A 17 -10.36 -9.43 -0.83
N ILE A 18 -9.39 -9.75 -1.70
CA ILE A 18 -8.41 -10.80 -1.44
C ILE A 18 -7.52 -10.42 -0.25
N LEU A 19 -6.99 -9.19 -0.23
CA LEU A 19 -6.17 -8.69 0.87
C LEU A 19 -6.95 -8.69 2.20
N GLN A 20 -8.23 -8.32 2.17
CA GLN A 20 -9.10 -8.33 3.35
C GLN A 20 -9.27 -9.75 3.88
N ASN A 21 -9.62 -10.71 3.02
CA ASN A 21 -9.81 -12.11 3.44
C ASN A 21 -8.52 -12.72 3.99
N ASP A 22 -7.37 -12.43 3.37
CA ASP A 22 -6.08 -12.90 3.88
C ASP A 22 -5.74 -12.26 5.24
N THR A 23 -5.99 -10.96 5.39
CA THR A 23 -5.80 -10.26 6.68
C THR A 23 -6.68 -10.85 7.77
N PHE A 24 -7.96 -11.11 7.47
CA PHE A 24 -8.91 -11.68 8.43
C PHE A 24 -8.51 -13.10 8.84
N ARG A 25 -7.99 -13.90 7.91
CA ARG A 25 -7.46 -15.23 8.19
C ARG A 25 -6.26 -15.20 9.14
N ILE A 26 -5.44 -14.14 9.08
CA ILE A 26 -4.28 -13.99 9.95
C ILE A 26 -4.72 -13.45 11.32
N LEU A 27 -5.58 -12.43 11.34
CA LEU A 27 -6.13 -11.88 12.58
C LEU A 27 -6.86 -12.94 13.41
N SER A 28 -7.52 -13.91 12.77
CA SER A 28 -8.18 -14.99 13.50
C SER A 28 -7.24 -15.94 14.26
N CYS A 29 -5.92 -15.87 14.03
CA CYS A 29 -4.94 -16.55 14.85
C CYS A 29 -4.69 -15.86 16.21
N TYR A 30 -5.07 -14.59 16.33
CA TYR A 30 -4.91 -13.75 17.52
C TYR A 30 -6.24 -13.48 18.24
N ASP A 31 -7.37 -13.80 17.60
CA ASP A 31 -8.70 -13.68 18.20
C ASP A 31 -9.01 -14.86 19.12
N SER A 32 -8.67 -14.68 20.40
CA SER A 32 -8.87 -15.68 21.45
C SER A 32 -10.35 -16.01 21.70
N GLU A 33 -11.24 -15.03 21.57
CA GLU A 33 -12.69 -15.16 21.82
C GLU A 33 -13.49 -15.62 20.58
N ARG A 34 -12.85 -15.63 19.40
CA ARG A 34 -13.43 -16.03 18.10
C ARG A 34 -14.67 -15.23 17.70
N ASP A 35 -14.68 -13.95 18.02
CA ASP A 35 -15.82 -13.05 17.78
C ASP A 35 -15.52 -11.95 16.75
N GLN A 36 -14.42 -12.09 16.02
CA GLN A 36 -13.89 -11.15 15.03
C GLN A 36 -13.44 -9.81 15.62
N ARG A 37 -13.07 -9.81 16.91
CA ARG A 37 -12.49 -8.67 17.61
C ARG A 37 -11.13 -9.04 18.17
N ILE A 38 -10.28 -8.03 18.29
CA ILE A 38 -8.90 -8.15 18.73
C ILE A 38 -8.70 -7.10 19.83
N GLY A 39 -8.18 -7.55 20.99
CA GLY A 39 -7.75 -6.67 22.06
C GLY A 39 -6.40 -6.02 21.77
N TYR A 40 -6.03 -5.04 22.57
CA TYR A 40 -4.78 -4.29 22.41
C TYR A 40 -3.53 -5.21 22.31
N ASP A 41 -3.37 -6.13 23.26
CA ASP A 41 -2.18 -6.98 23.34
C ASP A 41 -2.11 -7.97 22.15
N ASP A 42 -3.26 -8.52 21.74
CA ASP A 42 -3.35 -9.41 20.58
C ASP A 42 -3.06 -8.65 19.26
N ALA A 43 -3.49 -7.39 19.15
CA ALA A 43 -3.14 -6.54 18.00
C ALA A 43 -1.63 -6.26 17.97
N LEU A 44 -1.01 -6.00 19.12
CA LEU A 44 0.43 -5.78 19.22
C LEU A 44 1.23 -6.99 18.75
N LEU A 45 0.84 -8.19 19.16
CA LEU A 45 1.45 -9.43 18.67
C LEU A 45 1.29 -9.56 17.14
N PHE A 46 0.09 -9.29 16.61
CA PHE A 46 -0.15 -9.31 15.17
C PHE A 46 0.76 -8.32 14.40
N PHE A 47 0.90 -7.07 14.86
CA PHE A 47 1.75 -6.10 14.17
C PHE A 47 3.24 -6.44 14.28
N GLN A 48 3.68 -6.97 15.43
CA GLN A 48 5.06 -7.46 15.61
C GLN A 48 5.37 -8.61 14.66
N ASP A 49 4.51 -9.63 14.60
CA ASP A 49 4.70 -10.80 13.74
C ASP A 49 4.63 -10.46 12.25
N SER A 50 3.85 -9.44 11.88
CA SER A 50 3.78 -8.95 10.51
C SER A 50 5.08 -8.32 10.01
N GLY A 51 5.96 -7.90 10.91
CA GLY A 51 7.21 -7.19 10.61
C GLY A 51 6.99 -5.73 10.20
N THR A 52 5.92 -5.10 10.68
CA THR A 52 5.72 -3.65 10.49
C THR A 52 6.79 -2.87 11.27
N LEU A 53 7.22 -1.72 10.75
CA LEU A 53 8.41 -1.01 11.23
C LEU A 53 8.32 -0.57 12.70
N ASP A 54 7.16 -0.10 13.13
CA ASP A 54 6.91 0.34 14.51
C ASP A 54 5.53 -0.15 14.99
N PRO A 55 5.44 -1.43 15.40
CA PRO A 55 4.20 -2.07 15.81
C PRO A 55 3.51 -1.35 16.97
N GLN A 56 4.29 -0.78 17.88
CA GLN A 56 3.77 -0.09 19.06
C GLN A 56 3.04 1.19 18.66
N THR A 57 3.66 2.00 17.79
CA THR A 57 3.02 3.21 17.25
C THR A 57 1.74 2.88 16.47
N ASP A 58 1.70 1.78 15.73
CA ASP A 58 0.49 1.36 15.00
C ASP A 58 -0.67 1.04 15.94
N VAL A 59 -0.38 0.27 17.00
CA VAL A 59 -1.38 -0.15 17.99
C VAL A 59 -1.83 1.05 18.82
N ASP A 60 -0.90 1.90 19.29
CA ASP A 60 -1.26 3.10 20.04
C ASP A 60 -2.12 4.05 19.23
N HIS A 61 -1.88 4.17 17.92
CA HIS A 61 -2.74 4.95 17.04
C HIS A 61 -4.15 4.37 16.90
N LEU A 62 -4.25 3.05 16.76
CA LEU A 62 -5.53 2.35 16.61
C LEU A 62 -6.37 2.36 17.89
N PHE A 63 -5.72 2.12 19.02
CA PHE A 63 -6.37 1.92 20.30
C PHE A 63 -6.46 3.20 21.13
N GLY A 64 -5.64 4.21 20.84
CA GLY A 64 -5.57 5.46 21.59
C GLY A 64 -5.00 5.26 23.00
N GLU A 65 -4.01 4.37 23.13
CA GLU A 65 -3.43 3.92 24.42
C GLU A 65 -4.45 3.28 25.38
N ASP A 66 -5.66 2.94 24.91
CA ASP A 66 -6.66 2.22 25.71
C ASP A 66 -6.49 0.71 25.56
N HIS A 67 -5.83 0.11 26.55
CA HIS A 67 -5.58 -1.35 26.60
C HIS A 67 -6.86 -2.18 26.80
N SER A 68 -8.00 -1.57 27.16
CA SER A 68 -9.28 -2.25 27.34
C SER A 68 -10.16 -2.23 26.09
N LYS A 69 -9.81 -1.37 25.12
CA LYS A 69 -10.54 -1.25 23.86
C LYS A 69 -10.36 -2.52 23.02
N VAL A 70 -11.41 -2.87 22.30
CA VAL A 70 -11.42 -3.95 21.32
C VAL A 70 -11.77 -3.39 19.95
N LEU A 71 -11.10 -3.87 18.92
CA LEU A 71 -11.35 -3.47 17.54
C LEU A 71 -11.78 -4.67 16.71
N THR A 72 -12.71 -4.45 15.79
CA THR A 72 -13.10 -5.44 14.79
C THR A 72 -11.99 -5.65 13.75
N TYR A 73 -11.98 -6.82 13.10
CA TYR A 73 -11.01 -7.08 12.03
C TYR A 73 -11.08 -6.04 10.91
N ILE A 74 -12.27 -5.52 10.60
CA ILE A 74 -12.45 -4.53 9.53
C ILE A 74 -11.83 -3.18 9.89
N GLU A 75 -11.84 -2.78 11.16
CA GLU A 75 -11.18 -1.55 11.63
C GLU A 75 -9.67 -1.66 11.46
N ILE A 76 -9.08 -2.78 11.88
CA ILE A 76 -7.65 -3.04 11.73
C ILE A 76 -7.25 -3.12 10.25
N PHE A 77 -8.02 -3.82 9.42
CA PHE A 77 -7.75 -3.90 7.98
C PHE A 77 -7.82 -2.53 7.30
N ASN A 78 -8.83 -1.72 7.60
CA ASN A 78 -8.97 -0.40 7.00
C ASN A 78 -7.77 0.50 7.34
N TYR A 79 -7.27 0.43 8.58
CA TYR A 79 -6.06 1.15 8.98
C TYR A 79 -4.84 0.74 8.15
N ILE A 80 -4.56 -0.56 8.06
CA ILE A 80 -3.42 -1.10 7.29
C ILE A 80 -3.55 -0.76 5.81
N PHE A 81 -4.75 -0.88 5.25
CA PHE A 81 -5.01 -0.61 3.85
C PHE A 81 -4.91 0.90 3.53
N ASP A 82 -5.24 1.77 4.48
CA ASP A 82 -5.02 3.21 4.36
C ASP A 82 -3.53 3.58 4.42
N GLN A 83 -2.74 2.90 5.26
CA GLN A 83 -1.28 3.04 5.24
C GLN A 83 -0.69 2.66 3.87
N LEU A 84 -1.13 1.54 3.30
CA LEU A 84 -0.74 1.13 1.95
C LEU A 84 -1.05 2.22 0.93
N LYS A 85 -2.29 2.70 0.88
CA LYS A 85 -2.71 3.74 -0.09
C LYS A 85 -1.90 5.02 0.03
N ARG A 86 -1.63 5.48 1.25
CA ARG A 86 -0.84 6.70 1.50
C ARG A 86 0.61 6.56 1.04
N ASN A 87 1.17 5.35 1.11
CA ASN A 87 2.58 5.10 0.86
C ASN A 87 2.87 4.39 -0.48
N ILE A 88 1.86 4.11 -1.31
CA ILE A 88 2.02 3.23 -2.49
C ILE A 88 3.11 3.70 -3.46
N PHE A 89 3.24 5.00 -3.70
CA PHE A 89 4.27 5.54 -4.60
C PHE A 89 5.67 5.59 -3.98
N ILE A 90 5.78 5.60 -2.65
CA ILE A 90 7.06 5.44 -1.96
C ILE A 90 7.48 3.98 -2.08
N LEU A 91 6.56 3.05 -1.80
CA LEU A 91 6.78 1.61 -1.97
C LEU A 91 7.20 1.24 -3.38
N HIS A 92 6.54 1.77 -4.40
CA HIS A 92 6.93 1.58 -5.79
C HIS A 92 8.39 1.96 -6.05
N ARG A 93 8.85 3.11 -5.54
CA ARG A 93 10.25 3.52 -5.68
C ARG A 93 11.18 2.59 -4.93
N ASP A 94 10.82 2.19 -3.71
CA ASP A 94 11.62 1.27 -2.91
C ASP A 94 11.70 -0.12 -3.58
N PHE A 95 10.63 -0.61 -4.22
CA PHE A 95 10.63 -1.84 -5.01
C PHE A 95 11.48 -1.74 -6.27
N LEU A 96 11.52 -0.60 -6.98
CA LEU A 96 12.46 -0.44 -8.10
C LEU A 96 13.92 -0.57 -7.66
N VAL A 97 14.27 -0.10 -6.45
CA VAL A 97 15.61 -0.31 -5.88
C VAL A 97 15.87 -1.79 -5.64
N PHE A 98 14.89 -2.51 -5.06
CA PHE A 98 14.97 -3.96 -4.88
C PHE A 98 15.19 -4.69 -6.22
N LEU A 99 14.39 -4.40 -7.24
CA LEU A 99 14.48 -5.06 -8.54
C LEU A 99 15.84 -4.80 -9.21
N LYS A 100 16.35 -3.57 -9.12
CA LYS A 100 17.68 -3.22 -9.63
C LYS A 100 18.79 -4.05 -8.98
N ASN A 101 18.69 -4.29 -7.68
CA ASN A 101 19.67 -5.11 -6.95
C ASN A 101 19.54 -6.61 -7.24
N ASN A 102 18.47 -7.05 -7.94
CA ASN A 102 18.21 -8.43 -8.30
C ASN A 102 18.19 -8.67 -9.82
N GLU A 103 18.74 -7.74 -10.63
CA GLU A 103 18.80 -7.90 -12.10
C GLU A 103 19.61 -9.10 -12.55
N ASP A 104 20.60 -9.52 -11.75
CA ASP A 104 21.45 -10.68 -12.04
C ASP A 104 20.85 -12.00 -11.53
N ASN A 105 19.62 -11.99 -11.02
CA ASN A 105 18.99 -13.18 -10.44
C ASN A 105 18.61 -14.18 -11.55
N VAL A 106 19.06 -15.42 -11.41
CA VAL A 106 19.05 -16.43 -12.50
C VAL A 106 17.64 -16.75 -13.00
N ASP A 107 16.65 -16.69 -12.11
CA ASP A 107 15.27 -17.08 -12.42
C ASP A 107 14.41 -15.93 -12.95
N ASP A 108 14.87 -14.68 -12.85
CA ASP A 108 14.13 -13.45 -13.21
C ASP A 108 12.69 -13.37 -12.63
N ILE A 109 12.41 -14.17 -11.58
CA ILE A 109 11.10 -14.31 -10.94
C ILE A 109 11.23 -13.91 -9.47
N VAL A 110 10.26 -13.14 -9.01
CA VAL A 110 10.12 -12.68 -7.63
C VAL A 110 8.77 -13.16 -7.10
N SER A 111 8.79 -13.81 -5.94
CA SER A 111 7.58 -14.14 -5.20
C SER A 111 7.14 -12.99 -4.30
N PHE A 112 5.87 -13.00 -3.87
CA PHE A 112 5.42 -12.05 -2.86
C PHE A 112 6.22 -12.16 -1.55
N LYS A 113 6.81 -13.33 -1.24
CA LYS A 113 7.65 -13.53 -0.06
C LYS A 113 8.97 -12.80 -0.17
N ASP A 114 9.61 -12.83 -1.33
CA ASP A 114 10.85 -12.08 -1.57
C ASP A 114 10.64 -10.58 -1.37
N LEU A 115 9.50 -10.06 -1.84
CA LEU A 115 9.09 -8.66 -1.61
C LEU A 115 8.73 -8.40 -0.15
N GLU A 116 8.00 -9.31 0.51
CA GLU A 116 7.62 -9.19 1.93
C GLU A 116 8.87 -9.10 2.81
N ASP A 117 9.86 -9.95 2.56
CA ASP A 117 11.12 -9.95 3.29
C ASP A 117 11.95 -8.69 3.02
N TYR A 118 11.92 -8.17 1.79
CA TYR A 118 12.51 -6.87 1.49
C TYR A 118 11.85 -5.73 2.29
N VAL A 119 10.51 -5.70 2.38
CA VAL A 119 9.78 -4.66 3.12
C VAL A 119 9.94 -4.77 4.63
N LYS A 120 10.11 -5.99 5.17
CA LYS A 120 10.52 -6.19 6.58
C LYS A 120 11.92 -5.67 6.87
N GLY A 121 12.77 -5.56 5.85
CA GLY A 121 14.09 -4.98 5.97
C GLY A 121 14.04 -3.50 6.32
N LYS A 122 15.01 -3.02 7.10
CA LYS A 122 15.14 -1.60 7.52
C LYS A 122 15.43 -0.61 6.37
N GLN A 123 15.37 -1.05 5.12
CA GLN A 123 15.66 -0.24 3.94
C GLN A 123 14.41 0.44 3.39
N VAL A 124 13.22 -0.07 3.71
CA VAL A 124 11.95 0.50 3.23
C VAL A 124 11.52 1.64 4.14
N ARG A 125 11.22 2.78 3.53
CA ARG A 125 10.83 4.01 4.25
C ARG A 125 9.34 4.08 4.52
N ALA A 126 8.55 3.33 3.77
CA ALA A 126 7.11 3.30 3.90
C ALA A 126 6.69 2.58 5.18
N HIS A 127 5.96 3.28 6.04
CA HIS A 127 5.29 2.66 7.19
C HIS A 127 4.06 1.90 6.72
N VAL A 128 4.23 0.61 6.43
CA VAL A 128 3.18 -0.27 5.92
C VAL A 128 3.37 -1.70 6.44
N ASN A 129 2.28 -2.46 6.45
CA ASN A 129 2.35 -3.90 6.65
C ASN A 129 3.05 -4.58 5.44
N PRO A 130 4.18 -5.29 5.64
CA PRO A 130 4.98 -5.86 4.56
C PRO A 130 4.21 -6.83 3.66
N ARG A 131 3.39 -7.69 4.26
CA ARG A 131 2.63 -8.69 3.54
C ARG A 131 1.59 -8.06 2.63
N ILE A 132 0.87 -7.06 3.15
CA ILE A 132 -0.14 -6.32 2.38
C ILE A 132 0.51 -5.56 1.23
N ALA A 133 1.66 -4.92 1.44
CA ALA A 133 2.39 -4.23 0.37
C ALA A 133 2.77 -5.19 -0.76
N SER A 134 3.37 -6.33 -0.43
CA SER A 134 3.85 -7.31 -1.40
C SER A 134 2.72 -8.03 -2.14
N LEU A 135 1.69 -8.47 -1.41
CA LEU A 135 0.53 -9.10 -2.03
C LEU A 135 -0.21 -8.12 -2.93
N ASN A 136 -0.39 -6.87 -2.51
CA ASN A 136 -1.05 -5.86 -3.35
C ASN A 136 -0.36 -5.74 -4.70
N LEU A 137 0.97 -5.61 -4.73
CA LEU A 137 1.73 -5.47 -5.96
C LEU A 137 1.57 -6.70 -6.89
N ILE A 138 1.72 -7.90 -6.35
CA ILE A 138 1.62 -9.13 -7.16
C ILE A 138 0.19 -9.32 -7.68
N LEU A 139 -0.82 -9.09 -6.84
CA LEU A 139 -2.23 -9.22 -7.21
C LEU A 139 -2.64 -8.17 -8.25
N GLU A 140 -2.13 -6.95 -8.20
CA GLU A 140 -2.41 -5.94 -9.23
C GLU A 140 -1.80 -6.30 -10.60
N ILE A 141 -0.68 -7.03 -10.63
CA ILE A 141 0.00 -7.38 -11.89
C ILE A 141 -0.57 -8.68 -12.50
N ASN A 142 -0.70 -9.73 -11.69
CA ASN A 142 -1.06 -11.07 -12.17
C ASN A 142 -2.49 -11.49 -11.81
N GLY A 143 -3.19 -10.71 -11.00
CA GLY A 143 -4.45 -11.13 -10.41
C GLY A 143 -4.27 -12.27 -9.41
N ASN A 144 -5.35 -13.03 -9.18
CA ASN A 144 -5.37 -14.18 -8.29
C ASN A 144 -4.78 -15.43 -8.95
N ASP A 145 -3.48 -15.38 -9.29
CA ASP A 145 -2.71 -16.54 -9.71
C ASP A 145 -2.18 -17.27 -8.47
N ASP A 146 -2.43 -18.59 -8.41
CA ASP A 146 -1.99 -19.49 -7.34
C ASP A 146 -0.47 -19.42 -7.08
N SER A 147 0.32 -18.96 -8.06
CA SER A 147 1.77 -18.87 -7.93
C SER A 147 2.25 -17.78 -6.98
N PHE A 148 1.48 -16.69 -6.82
CA PHE A 148 1.92 -15.44 -6.16
C PHE A 148 3.36 -15.02 -6.51
N LYS A 149 3.73 -15.23 -7.78
CA LYS A 149 5.05 -14.91 -8.35
C LYS A 149 4.87 -14.04 -9.57
N CYS A 150 5.85 -13.18 -9.84
CA CYS A 150 5.87 -12.34 -11.03
C CYS A 150 7.31 -12.16 -11.54
N SER A 151 7.48 -12.07 -12.86
CA SER A 151 8.79 -11.76 -13.44
C SER A 151 9.22 -10.33 -13.07
N ILE A 152 10.51 -10.11 -12.80
CA ILE A 152 11.08 -8.80 -12.48
C ILE A 152 10.69 -7.76 -13.53
N GLU A 153 10.74 -8.12 -14.82
CA GLU A 153 10.39 -7.19 -15.90
C GLU A 153 8.93 -6.73 -15.85
N LYS A 154 7.98 -7.65 -15.62
CA LYS A 154 6.56 -7.26 -15.44
C LYS A 154 6.36 -6.30 -14.26
N ILE A 155 7.02 -6.56 -13.13
CA ILE A 155 6.95 -5.68 -11.97
C ILE A 155 7.54 -4.30 -12.31
N ARG A 156 8.70 -4.27 -12.97
CA ARG A 156 9.37 -3.03 -13.40
C ARG A 156 8.50 -2.20 -14.33
N VAL A 157 7.92 -2.82 -15.35
CA VAL A 157 7.04 -2.16 -16.32
C VAL A 157 5.80 -1.61 -15.62
N TYR A 158 5.16 -2.40 -14.76
CA TYR A 158 3.98 -1.97 -13.99
C TYR A 158 4.29 -0.76 -13.11
N ILE A 159 5.32 -0.85 -12.28
CA ILE A 159 5.69 0.23 -11.36
C ILE A 159 6.08 1.50 -12.12
N THR A 160 6.89 1.37 -13.17
CA THR A 160 7.33 2.52 -13.98
C THR A 160 6.14 3.21 -14.62
N GLY A 161 5.18 2.45 -15.17
CA GLY A 161 3.93 2.98 -15.69
C GLY A 161 3.13 3.76 -14.63
N LYS A 162 2.96 3.17 -13.44
CA LYS A 162 2.24 3.82 -12.33
C LYS A 162 2.91 5.09 -11.81
N LEU A 163 4.23 5.12 -11.74
CA LEU A 163 4.98 6.31 -11.35
C LEU A 163 4.86 7.41 -12.41
N LEU A 164 4.95 7.08 -13.70
CA LEU A 164 4.73 8.04 -14.78
C LEU A 164 3.31 8.62 -14.78
N GLU A 165 2.29 7.79 -14.61
CA GLU A 165 0.89 8.23 -14.46
C GLU A 165 0.73 9.22 -13.30
N TYR A 166 1.34 8.92 -12.16
CA TYR A 166 1.31 9.77 -10.97
C TYR A 166 2.03 11.10 -11.18
N ASP A 167 3.26 11.06 -11.70
CA ASP A 167 4.07 12.26 -11.92
C ASP A 167 3.41 13.20 -12.94
N LEU A 168 2.77 12.64 -13.98
CA LEU A 168 1.96 13.42 -14.94
C LEU A 168 0.75 14.07 -14.29
N LYS A 169 0.05 13.35 -13.39
CA LYS A 169 -1.08 13.92 -12.65
C LYS A 169 -0.63 15.07 -11.75
N VAL A 170 0.44 14.88 -10.99
CA VAL A 170 1.01 15.91 -10.10
C VAL A 170 1.42 17.14 -10.90
N LYS A 171 2.10 16.96 -12.04
CA LYS A 171 2.46 18.06 -12.93
C LYS A 171 1.23 18.83 -13.41
N ASN A 172 0.19 18.14 -13.88
CA ASN A 172 -1.04 18.77 -14.35
C ASN A 172 -1.77 19.56 -13.24
N ASP A 173 -1.73 19.06 -12.00
CA ASP A 173 -2.34 19.76 -10.86
C ASP A 173 -1.54 21.01 -10.46
N ILE A 174 -0.20 20.95 -10.51
CA ILE A 174 0.67 22.13 -10.33
C ILE A 174 0.42 23.18 -11.43
N ASP A 175 0.36 22.77 -12.69
CA ASP A 175 0.14 23.69 -13.82
C ASP A 175 -1.23 24.39 -13.71
N LYS A 176 -2.27 23.69 -13.23
CA LYS A 176 -3.59 24.29 -12.94
C LYS A 176 -3.51 25.32 -11.81
N GLU A 177 -2.81 25.03 -10.72
CA GLU A 177 -2.65 25.97 -9.60
C GLU A 177 -1.85 27.21 -10.03
N ILE A 178 -0.76 27.05 -10.79
CA ILE A 178 -0.01 28.19 -11.36
C ILE A 178 -0.91 29.03 -12.27
N THR A 179 -1.72 28.41 -13.12
CA THR A 179 -2.63 29.13 -14.01
C THR A 179 -3.69 29.93 -13.23
N LYS A 180 -4.23 29.37 -12.14
CA LYS A 180 -5.14 30.08 -11.24
C LYS A 180 -4.47 31.28 -10.57
N GLU A 181 -3.23 31.12 -10.09
CA GLU A 181 -2.48 32.21 -9.46
C GLU A 181 -2.18 33.36 -10.43
N VAL A 182 -1.75 33.05 -11.66
CA VAL A 182 -1.50 34.05 -12.71
C VAL A 182 -2.79 34.81 -13.03
N HIS A 183 -3.92 34.11 -13.14
CA HIS A 183 -5.22 34.76 -13.37
C HIS A 183 -5.61 35.70 -12.23
N ASN A 184 -5.41 35.29 -10.98
CA ASN A 184 -5.70 36.12 -9.82
C ASN A 184 -4.81 37.38 -9.76
N LYS A 185 -3.50 37.26 -10.04
CA LYS A 185 -2.58 38.42 -10.10
C LYS A 185 -2.99 39.41 -11.19
N SER A 186 -3.29 38.92 -12.39
CA SER A 186 -3.75 39.77 -13.50
C SER A 186 -5.10 40.46 -13.24
N SER A 187 -5.93 39.90 -12.35
CA SER A 187 -7.20 40.50 -11.92
C SER A 187 -7.00 41.62 -10.89
N ILE A 188 -5.99 41.51 -10.03
CA ILE A 188 -5.65 42.54 -9.04
C ILE A 188 -5.01 43.76 -9.70
N GLU A 189 -4.12 43.57 -10.68
CA GLU A 189 -3.48 44.69 -11.41
C GLU A 189 -4.49 45.54 -12.20
N ARG A 190 -5.63 44.96 -12.63
CA ARG A 190 -6.70 45.72 -13.31
C ARG A 190 -7.51 46.63 -12.38
N ILE A 191 -7.50 46.38 -11.06
CA ILE A 191 -8.18 47.22 -10.07
C ILE A 191 -7.29 48.41 -9.67
N GLY A 192 -5.97 48.29 -9.84
CA GLY A 192 -4.98 49.29 -9.42
C GLY A 192 -4.70 50.44 -10.40
N ASN A 193 -5.25 50.40 -11.63
CA ASN A 193 -5.12 51.50 -12.58
C ASN A 193 -6.41 52.34 -12.60
N PRO A 194 -6.52 53.44 -11.84
CA PRO A 194 -7.54 54.43 -12.12
C PRO A 194 -7.22 55.04 -13.49
N VAL A 195 -8.20 54.97 -14.39
CA VAL A 195 -8.19 55.71 -15.64
C VAL A 195 -7.97 57.19 -15.29
N GLN A 196 -6.84 57.74 -15.72
CA GLN A 196 -6.53 59.17 -15.66
C GLN A 196 -7.43 59.97 -16.61
#